data_AF-A0A948GGL0-F1
#
_entry.id   AF-A0A948GGL0-F1
#
_cell.length_a   1.000
_cell.length_b   1.000
_cell.length_c   1.000
_cell.angle_alpha   90.00
_cell.angle_beta   90.00
_cell.angle_gamma   90.00
#
_symmetry.space_group_name_H-M   'P 1'
#
loop_
_entity.id
_entity.type
_entity.pdbx_description
1 polymer ?
#
loop_
_entity_poly.entity_id
_entity_poly.type
_entity_poly.pdbx_seq_one_letter_code
_entity_poly.pdbx_strand_id
1 'polypeptide(L)'
;MRLDMKKRSTSKVDQDIPELKREQLGVGVRGKYHKQFTQGSNVVVLQPEIQKAFPTSEAVNKALASMLAFTQEAQTITHVKRTPRKRVAA
;
A
#
# COMPACT_ATOMS: atom_id res chain seq x y z
N MET A 1 21.10 27.90 14.10
CA MET A 1 21.60 27.49 12.76
C MET A 1 20.45 26.89 11.98
N ARG A 2 20.08 27.45 10.82
CA ARG A 2 19.07 26.87 9.93
C ARG A 2 19.79 25.89 8.99
N LEU A 3 19.30 24.66 8.89
CA LEU A 3 19.78 23.68 7.93
C LEU A 3 19.06 23.94 6.60
N ASP A 4 19.74 24.60 5.67
CA ASP A 4 19.27 24.74 4.29
C ASP A 4 19.25 23.37 3.60
N MET A 5 18.07 22.77 3.50
CA MET A 5 17.86 21.57 2.69
C MET A 5 17.98 21.93 1.19
N LYS A 6 19.19 21.81 0.65
CA LYS A 6 19.46 21.85 -0.79
C LYS A 6 18.67 20.73 -1.47
N LYS A 7 17.59 21.06 -2.19
CA LYS A 7 16.85 20.09 -3.01
C LYS A 7 17.81 19.46 -4.03
N ARG A 8 17.99 18.14 -3.95
CA ARG A 8 18.66 17.36 -4.99
C ARG A 8 17.75 17.39 -6.22
N SER A 9 18.25 17.96 -7.32
CA SER A 9 17.56 17.94 -8.61
C SER A 9 17.37 16.49 -9.04
N THR A 10 16.13 16.01 -9.06
CA THR A 10 15.80 14.75 -9.72
C THR A 10 16.16 14.92 -11.19
N SER A 11 17.18 14.18 -11.65
CA SER A 11 17.50 14.04 -13.06
C SER A 11 16.21 13.69 -13.80
N LYS A 12 15.91 14.42 -14.88
CA LYS A 12 14.78 14.12 -15.75
C LYS A 12 14.98 12.70 -16.26
N VAL A 13 14.24 11.76 -15.69
CA VAL A 13 14.05 10.46 -16.33
C VAL A 13 13.18 10.80 -17.52
N ASP A 14 13.73 10.71 -18.73
CA ASP A 14 12.95 10.74 -19.97
C ASP A 14 12.01 9.54 -19.90
N GLN A 15 10.85 9.78 -19.31
CA GLN A 15 9.74 8.85 -19.40
C GLN A 15 9.26 8.99 -20.85
N ASP A 16 9.27 7.90 -21.62
CA ASP A 16 8.75 7.81 -22.99
C ASP A 16 7.22 7.99 -23.01
N ILE A 17 6.75 9.12 -22.48
CA ILE A 17 5.35 9.53 -22.48
C ILE A 17 5.17 10.31 -23.78
N PRO A 18 4.36 9.79 -24.73
CA PRO A 18 4.14 10.49 -25.97
C PRO A 18 3.51 11.86 -25.69
N GLU A 19 4.15 12.91 -26.20
CA GLU A 19 3.60 14.26 -26.14
C GLU A 19 2.31 14.32 -26.97
N LEU A 20 1.17 14.55 -26.31
CA LEU A 20 -0.12 14.64 -26.97
C LEU A 20 -0.36 16.08 -27.44
N LYS A 21 -0.63 16.24 -28.74
CA LYS A 21 -1.10 17.51 -29.31
C LYS A 21 -2.51 17.81 -28.84
N ARG A 22 -2.89 19.08 -28.85
CA ARG A 22 -4.21 19.52 -28.41
C ARG A 22 -5.35 18.83 -29.16
N GLU A 23 -5.17 18.57 -30.45
CA GLU A 23 -6.17 17.87 -31.27
C GLU A 23 -6.47 16.44 -30.77
N GLN A 24 -5.51 15.81 -30.09
CA GLN A 24 -5.61 14.44 -29.58
C GLN A 24 -6.28 14.37 -28.20
N LEU A 25 -6.40 15.49 -27.48
CA LEU A 25 -6.85 15.53 -26.08
C LEU A 25 -8.38 15.52 -25.90
N GLY A 26 -9.15 15.43 -27.00
CA GLY A 26 -10.61 15.37 -26.98
C GLY A 26 -11.28 16.57 -26.27
N VAL A 27 -12.58 16.46 -26.01
CA VAL A 27 -13.33 17.49 -25.28
C VAL A 27 -13.17 17.31 -23.77
N GLY A 28 -12.80 18.38 -23.07
CA GLY A 28 -12.68 18.38 -21.62
C GLY A 28 -14.05 18.32 -20.94
N VAL A 29 -14.30 17.28 -20.15
CA VAL A 29 -15.53 17.13 -19.36
C VAL A 29 -15.23 17.44 -17.89
N ARG A 30 -15.91 18.45 -17.33
CA ARG A 30 -15.76 18.81 -15.92
C ARG A 30 -16.17 17.64 -15.03
N GLY A 31 -15.29 17.23 -14.13
CA GLY A 31 -15.57 16.16 -13.17
C GLY A 31 -15.58 14.74 -13.75
N LYS A 32 -15.01 14.50 -14.95
CA LYS A 32 -14.95 13.17 -15.61
C LYS A 32 -14.54 12.03 -14.66
N TYR A 33 -13.58 12.28 -13.77
CA TYR A 33 -13.06 11.29 -12.80
C TYR A 33 -13.41 11.62 -11.34
N HIS A 34 -14.30 12.59 -11.10
CA HIS A 34 -14.61 13.05 -9.74
C HIS A 34 -15.19 11.93 -8.87
N LYS A 35 -16.15 11.16 -9.40
CA LYS A 35 -16.77 10.05 -8.66
C LYS A 35 -15.76 8.97 -8.26
N GLN A 36 -14.87 8.61 -9.18
CA GLN A 36 -13.80 7.63 -8.92
C GLN A 36 -12.81 8.15 -7.90
N PHE A 37 -12.42 9.42 -7.98
CA PHE A 37 -11.55 10.05 -6.99
C PHE A 37 -12.19 10.05 -5.59
N THR A 38 -13.49 10.37 -5.49
CA THR A 38 -14.22 10.36 -4.22
C THR A 38 -14.42 8.96 -3.62
N GLN A 39 -14.38 7.91 -4.44
CA GLN A 39 -14.46 6.51 -3.98
C GLN A 39 -13.17 6.04 -3.29
N GLY A 40 -12.12 6.86 -3.31
CA GLY A 40 -10.81 6.54 -2.77
C GLY A 40 -9.79 6.43 -3.89
N SER A 41 -8.54 6.77 -3.56
CA SER A 41 -7.42 6.63 -4.50
C SER A 41 -6.71 5.29 -4.28
N ASN A 42 -6.11 4.75 -5.35
CA ASN A 42 -5.24 3.57 -5.26
C ASN A 42 -3.87 3.89 -4.60
N VAL A 43 -3.66 5.12 -4.11
CA VAL A 43 -2.42 5.57 -3.49
C VAL A 43 -2.63 5.66 -1.98
N VAL A 44 -1.80 4.93 -1.24
CA VAL A 44 -1.75 4.99 0.23
C VAL A 44 -0.43 5.62 0.65
N VAL A 45 -0.51 6.72 1.40
CA VAL A 45 0.67 7.41 1.93
C VAL A 45 1.07 6.75 3.24
N LEU A 46 2.28 6.20 3.28
CA LEU A 46 2.85 5.65 4.51
C LEU A 46 3.35 6.75 5.43
N GLN A 47 3.34 6.49 6.73
CA GLN A 47 4.01 7.37 7.69
C GLN A 47 5.52 7.43 7.37
N PRO A 48 6.19 8.58 7.60
CA PRO A 48 7.59 8.76 7.23
C PRO A 48 8.55 7.72 7.84
N GLU A 49 8.27 7.27 9.06
CA GLU A 49 9.08 6.25 9.73
C GLU A 49 8.94 4.88 9.07
N ILE A 50 7.72 4.50 8.71
CA ILE A 50 7.42 3.25 7.99
C ILE A 50 8.03 3.29 6.59
N GLN A 51 7.94 4.43 5.89
CA GLN A 51 8.54 4.60 4.57
C GLN A 51 10.07 4.46 4.60
N LYS A 52 10.73 4.93 5.66
CA LYS A 52 12.19 4.74 5.85
C LYS A 52 12.54 3.27 6.06
N ALA A 53 11.70 2.53 6.79
CA ALA A 53 11.90 1.11 7.03
C ALA A 53 11.57 0.25 5.79
N PHE A 54 10.59 0.68 4.97
CA PHE A 54 10.15 0.00 3.76
C PHE A 54 10.18 0.94 2.55
N PRO A 55 11.36 1.11 1.90
CA PRO A 55 11.52 2.06 0.81
C PRO A 55 10.78 1.69 -0.48
N THR A 56 10.38 0.43 -0.65
CA THR A 56 9.74 -0.08 -1.88
C THR A 56 8.39 -0.73 -1.60
N SER A 57 7.49 -0.70 -2.58
CA SER A 57 6.19 -1.38 -2.52
C SER A 57 6.34 -2.90 -2.36
N GLU A 58 7.36 -3.50 -3.00
CA GLU A 58 7.67 -4.92 -2.86
C GLU A 58 8.00 -5.29 -1.40
N ALA A 59 8.81 -4.48 -0.71
CA ALA A 59 9.18 -4.72 0.68
C ALA A 59 7.96 -4.67 1.62
N VAL A 60 7.07 -3.69 1.41
CA VAL A 60 5.81 -3.58 2.16
C VAL A 60 4.93 -4.81 1.93
N ASN A 61 4.70 -5.17 0.67
CA ASN A 61 3.81 -6.29 0.32
C ASN A 61 4.34 -7.62 0.85
N LYS A 62 5.65 -7.84 0.78
CA LYS A 62 6.30 -9.05 1.32
C LYS A 62 6.13 -9.13 2.84
N ALA A 63 6.31 -8.03 3.57
CA ALA A 63 6.10 -8.00 5.01
C ALA A 63 4.65 -8.32 5.37
N LEU A 64 3.67 -7.68 4.70
CA LEU A 64 2.25 -7.95 4.92
C LEU A 64 1.88 -9.41 4.59
N ALA A 65 2.42 -9.96 3.50
CA ALA A 65 2.20 -11.36 3.14
C ALA A 65 2.75 -12.33 4.21
N SER A 66 3.96 -12.06 4.74
CA SER A 66 4.53 -12.87 5.81
C SER A 66 3.70 -12.80 7.10
N MET A 67 3.15 -11.62 7.43
CA MET A 67 2.26 -11.46 8.58
C MET A 67 0.98 -12.27 8.41
N LEU A 68 0.38 -12.26 7.22
CA LEU A 68 -0.79 -13.09 6.92
C LEU A 68 -0.49 -14.58 7.10
N ALA A 69 0.62 -15.07 6.55
CA ALA A 69 1.03 -16.47 6.72
C ALA A 69 1.20 -16.84 8.20
N PHE A 70 1.90 -16.01 8.98
CA PHE A 70 2.07 -16.22 10.41
C PHE A 70 0.74 -16.27 11.17
N THR A 71 -0.20 -15.36 10.85
CA THR A 71 -1.52 -15.37 11.50
C THR A 71 -2.33 -16.61 11.18
N GLN A 72 -2.23 -17.14 9.96
CA GLN A 72 -2.90 -18.39 9.57
C GLN A 72 -2.33 -19.58 10.35
N GLU A 73 -1.01 -19.68 10.46
CA GLU A 73 -0.35 -20.70 11.27
C GLU A 73 -0.81 -20.62 12.73
N ALA A 74 -0.79 -19.43 13.33
CA ALA A 74 -1.25 -19.22 14.71
C ALA A 74 -2.73 -19.62 14.89
N GLN A 75 -3.61 -19.29 13.93
CA GLN A 75 -5.02 -19.68 13.96
C GLN A 75 -5.19 -21.20 13.95
N THR A 76 -4.45 -21.93 13.11
CA THR A 76 -4.53 -23.41 13.09
C THR A 76 -4.12 -24.03 14.42
N ILE A 77 -3.10 -23.48 15.08
CA ILE A 77 -2.66 -23.93 16.41
C ILE A 77 -3.75 -23.70 17.46
N THR A 78 -4.42 -22.55 17.42
CA THR A 78 -5.52 -22.25 18.37
C THR A 78 -6.81 -23.02 18.08
N HIS A 79 -7.04 -23.44 16.83
CA HIS A 79 -8.22 -24.21 16.45
C HIS A 79 -8.10 -25.70 16.84
N VAL A 80 -6.87 -26.23 16.92
CA VAL A 80 -6.61 -27.59 17.40
C VAL A 80 -6.66 -27.62 18.94
N LYS A 81 -7.79 -28.14 19.45
CA LYS A 81 -8.11 -28.55 20.85
C LYS A 81 -9.03 -27.60 21.63
N ARG A 82 -10.33 -27.74 21.35
CA ARG A 82 -11.32 -27.93 22.41
C ARG A 82 -11.92 -29.33 22.28
N THR A 83 -11.18 -30.35 22.73
CA THR A 83 -11.84 -31.62 23.09
C THR A 83 -12.56 -31.39 24.42
N PRO A 84 -13.88 -31.68 24.53
CA PRO A 84 -14.57 -31.55 25.81
C PRO A 84 -13.94 -32.55 26.79
N ARG A 85 -13.29 -32.05 27.85
CA ARG A 85 -12.84 -32.91 28.95
C ARG A 85 -14.08 -33.59 29.54
N LYS A 86 -14.17 -34.91 29.35
CA LYS A 86 -15.20 -35.76 29.95
C LYS A 86 -15.13 -35.57 31.47
N ARG A 87 -16.14 -34.92 32.05
CA ARG A 87 -16.31 -34.86 33.51
C ARG A 87 -16.69 -36.25 33.98
N VAL A 88 -15.81 -36.89 34.75
CA VAL A 88 -16.15 -38.10 35.50
C VAL A 88 -16.93 -37.63 36.72
N ALA A 89 -18.19 -38.05 36.83
CA ALA A 89 -19.02 -37.78 38.00
C ALA A 89 -18.62 -38.71 39.14
N ALA A 90 -18.62 -38.17 40.37
CA ALA A 90 -18.47 -38.90 41.62
C ALA A 90 -19.85 -39.34 42.14
#